data_AF-A0A4S1E5Z5-F1
#
_entry.id   AF-A0A4S1E5Z5-F1
#
_cell.length_a   1.000
_cell.length_b   1.000
_cell.length_c   1.000
_cell.angle_alpha   90.00
_cell.angle_beta   90.00
_cell.angle_gamma   90.00
#
_symmetry.space_group_name_H-M   'P 1'
#
loop_
_entity.id
_entity.type
_entity.pdbx_description
1 polymer ?
#
loop_
_entity_poly.entity_id
_entity_poly.type
_entity_poly.pdbx_seq_one_letter_code
_entity_poly.pdbx_strand_id
1 'polypeptide(L)' 'MESAMPEIWKPITGFESIYDISSHGRVRSLDRMIPTRWGTPRFVPSRLRKARVGETG' A
#
# COMPACT_ATOMS: atom_id res chain seq x y z
N MET A 1 -13.71 -28.12 2.55
CA MET A 1 -12.71 -27.47 3.42
C MET A 1 -11.98 -26.47 2.55
N GLU A 2 -12.50 -25.25 2.42
CA GLU A 2 -11.87 -24.25 1.54
C GLU A 2 -10.72 -23.63 2.31
N SER A 3 -9.50 -24.08 2.01
CA SER A 3 -8.29 -23.52 2.61
C SER A 3 -8.13 -22.12 2.06
N ALA A 4 -8.46 -21.11 2.88
CA ALA A 4 -8.18 -19.72 2.57
C ALA A 4 -6.69 -19.60 2.24
N MET A 5 -6.39 -19.37 0.97
CA MET A 5 -5.01 -19.22 0.50
C MET A 5 -4.36 -18.09 1.32
N PRO A 6 -3.16 -18.28 1.87
CA PRO A 6 -2.51 -17.21 2.62
C PRO A 6 -2.37 -15.97 1.75
N GLU A 7 -2.69 -14.80 2.30
CA GLU A 7 -2.53 -13.55 1.60
C GLU A 7 -1.03 -13.27 1.40
N ILE A 8 -0.57 -13.31 0.14
CA ILE A 8 0.82 -13.03 -0.22
C ILE A 8 0.92 -11.53 -0.51
N TRP A 9 1.85 -10.86 0.15
CA TRP A 9 2.18 -9.45 -0.08
C TRP A 9 3.43 -9.36 -0.93
N LYS A 10 3.39 -8.57 -2.01
CA LYS A 10 4.52 -8.32 -2.89
C LYS A 10 4.69 -6.82 -3.14
N PRO A 11 5.92 -6.32 -3.28
CA PRO A 11 6.16 -4.94 -3.65
C PRO A 11 5.63 -4.68 -5.07
N ILE A 12 5.10 -3.47 -5.28
CA ILE A 12 4.64 -3.04 -6.60
C ILE A 12 5.85 -2.53 -7.38
N THR A 13 6.11 -3.09 -8.56
CA THR A 13 7.20 -2.64 -9.44
C THR A 13 7.09 -1.14 -9.73
N GLY A 14 8.18 -0.39 -9.54
CA GLY A 14 8.20 1.08 -9.65
C GLY A 14 7.76 1.82 -8.38
N PHE A 15 7.25 1.10 -7.37
CA PHE A 15 6.83 1.63 -6.07
C PHE A 15 7.30 0.77 -4.89
N GLU A 16 8.38 0.01 -5.08
CA GLU A 16 8.82 -1.05 -4.16
C GLU A 16 9.12 -0.54 -2.74
N SER A 17 9.53 0.74 -2.60
CA SER A 17 9.78 1.37 -1.30
C SER A 17 8.57 2.09 -0.70
N ILE A 18 7.40 1.97 -1.34
CA ILE A 18 6.26 2.85 -1.10
C ILE A 18 4.97 2.05 -0.89
N TYR A 19 4.75 0.98 -1.67
CA TYR A 19 3.52 0.20 -1.66
C TYR A 19 3.75 -1.30 -1.89
N ASP A 20 3.00 -2.10 -1.14
CA ASP A 20 2.82 -3.53 -1.36
C ASP A 20 1.38 -3.83 -1.79
N ILE A 21 1.22 -4.81 -2.67
CA ILE A 21 -0.06 -5.36 -3.09
C ILE A 21 -0.21 -6.80 -2.58
N SER A 22 -1.43 -7.13 -2.18
CA SER A 22 -1.77 -8.48 -1.76
C SER A 22 -2.33 -9.31 -2.90
N SER A 23 -2.21 -10.63 -2.81
CA SER A 23 -2.85 -11.57 -3.74
C SER A 23 -4.37 -11.44 -3.83
N HIS A 24 -4.99 -10.74 -2.87
CA HIS A 24 -6.42 -10.46 -2.80
C HIS A 24 -6.79 -9.04 -3.27
N GLY A 25 -5.84 -8.32 -3.89
CA GLY A 25 -6.06 -6.97 -4.41
C GLY A 25 -6.06 -5.85 -3.36
N ARG A 26 -5.56 -6.10 -2.14
CA ARG A 26 -5.40 -5.05 -1.12
C ARG A 26 -4.09 -4.32 -1.32
N VAL A 27 -4.07 -3.01 -1.04
CA VAL A 27 -2.86 -2.19 -1.14
C VAL A 27 -2.48 -1.66 0.24
N ARG A 28 -1.23 -1.88 0.64
CA ARG A 28 -0.65 -1.37 1.87
C ARG A 28 0.44 -0.36 1.53
N SER A 29 0.47 0.79 2.21
CA SER A 29 1.61 1.70 2.12
C SER A 29 2.67 1.33 3.15
N LEU A 30 3.94 1.52 2.80
CA LEU A 30 5.08 1.35 3.69
C LEU A 30 5.40 2.65 4.46
N ASP A 31 6.14 2.51 5.54
CA ASP A 31 6.69 3.62 6.31
C ASP A 31 7.72 4.36 5.47
N ARG A 32 7.57 5.68 5.35
CA ARG A 32 8.47 6.49 4.50
C ARG A 32 8.65 7.91 5.02
N MET A 33 9.83 8.44 4.81
CA MET A 33 10.12 9.87 4.97
C MET A 33 9.85 10.58 3.64
N ILE A 34 8.97 11.57 3.62
CA ILE A 34 8.70 12.37 2.42
C ILE A 34 9.34 13.77 2.57
N PRO A 35 10.02 14.29 1.54
CA PRO A 35 10.44 15.69 1.57
C PRO A 35 9.21 16.60 1.56
N THR A 36 9.27 17.69 2.31
CA THR A 36 8.24 18.73 2.27
C THR A 36 8.82 19.97 1.60
N ARG A 37 7.95 20.85 1.08
CA ARG A 37 8.38 22.10 0.44
C ARG A 37 9.17 23.05 1.36
N TRP A 38 9.12 22.82 2.68
CA TRP A 38 9.79 23.64 3.69
C TRP A 38 11.12 23.06 4.14
N GLY A 39 11.63 22.01 3.48
CA GLY A 39 12.90 21.36 3.82
C GLY A 39 12.84 20.49 5.08
N THR A 40 11.67 20.35 5.71
CA THR A 40 11.47 19.51 6.88
C THR A 40 10.84 18.17 6.46
N PRO A 41 11.60 17.07 6.38
CA PRO A 41 11.05 15.80 5.93
C PRO A 41 10.00 15.29 6.94
N ARG A 42 8.89 14.77 6.42
CA ARG A 42 7.77 14.27 7.22
C ARG A 42 7.75 12.76 7.22
N PHE A 43 7.62 12.17 8.41
CA PHE A 43 7.35 10.75 8.56
C PHE A 43 5.90 10.43 8.17
N VAL A 44 5.71 9.46 7.30
CA VAL A 44 4.42 8.92 6.88
C VAL A 44 4.36 7.45 7.32
N PRO A 45 3.53 7.12 8.32
CA PRO A 45 3.41 5.74 8.77
C PRO A 45 2.73 4.86 7.72
N SER A 46 3.09 3.58 7.72
CA SER A 46 2.43 2.54 6.94
C SER A 46 0.95 2.43 7.31
N ARG A 47 0.10 2.21 6.30
CA ARG A 47 -1.36 2.07 6.47
C ARG A 47 -1.92 1.16 5.39
N LEU A 48 -2.87 0.30 5.77
CA LEU A 48 -3.69 -0.42 4.81
C LEU A 48 -4.67 0.57 4.17
N ARG A 49 -4.60 0.74 2.85
CA ARG A 49 -5.44 1.70 2.14
C ARG A 49 -6.81 1.05 1.89
N LYS A 50 -7.87 1.76 2.28
CA LYS A 50 -9.23 1.37 1.92
C LYS A 50 -9.45 1.67 0.44
N ALA A 51 -9.63 0.63 -0.37
CA ALA A 51 -10.09 0.79 -1.74
C ALA A 51 -11.46 1.47 -1.70
N ARG A 52 -11.59 2.59 -2.42
CA ARG A 52 -12.90 3.16 -2.73
C ARG A 52 -13.33 2.51 -4.03
N VAL A 53 -14.36 1.68 -3.99
CA VAL A 53 -15.01 1.21 -5.21
C VAL A 53 -15.73 2.44 -5.77
N GLY A 54 -15.19 3.00 -6.86
CA GLY A 54 -15.93 3.99 -7.63
C GLY A 54 -17.11 3.28 -8.27
N GLU A 55 -18.31 3.84 -8.13
CA GLU A 55 -19.49 3.41 -8.88
C GLU A 55 -19.22 3.69 -10.36
N THR A 56 -18.63 2.72 -11.04
CA THR A 56 -18.48 2.75 -12.49
C THR A 56 -19.23 1.53 -12.98
N GLY A 57 -20.41 1.78 -13.56
CA GLY A 57 -21.28 0.78 -14.15
C GLY A 57 -20.76 0.22 -15.46
#